data_AF-A0A6G3X3A5-F1
#
_entry.id   AF-A0A6G3X3A5-F1
#
_cell.length_a   1.000
_cell.length_b   1.000
_cell.length_c   1.000
_cell.angle_alpha   90.00
_cell.angle_beta   90.00
_cell.angle_gamma   90.00
#
_symmetry.space_group_name_H-M   'P 1'
#
loop_
_entity.id
_entity.type
_entity.pdbx_description
1 polymer ?
#
loop_
_entity_poly.entity_id
_entity_poly.type
_entity_poly.pdbx_seq_one_letter_code
_entity_poly.pdbx_strand_id
1 'polypeptide(L)'
;WWDVVGEEFRDSLAAETGVARTDDHHAAMVESSLVMHVAPDAVRPELAHSGGEDLQAGDTVRRTSYHMFPLPAESATRSGIVYRADRASTEIGERVAIQVTRNMTQAIRLEFGLPAPADESHPPLQEEG
;
A
#
# COMPACT_ATOMS: atom_id res chain seq x y z
N TRP A 1 7.62 3.77 2.95
CA TRP A 1 7.50 2.84 1.80
C TRP A 1 7.25 3.63 0.52
N TRP A 2 6.37 4.67 0.56
CA TRP A 2 6.62 5.94 -0.14
C TRP A 2 8.05 6.42 0.19
N ASP A 3 8.66 7.43 -0.39
CA ASP A 3 10.12 7.68 -0.35
C ASP A 3 11.03 6.57 -0.91
N VAL A 4 10.68 5.29 -0.75
CA VAL A 4 11.52 4.14 -1.14
C VAL A 4 11.07 3.53 -2.46
N VAL A 5 9.78 3.56 -2.81
CA VAL A 5 9.30 3.15 -4.15
C VAL A 5 9.25 4.34 -5.10
N GLY A 6 9.50 4.14 -6.40
CA GLY A 6 9.49 5.21 -7.40
C GLY A 6 8.10 5.74 -7.74
N GLU A 7 8.04 6.93 -8.35
CA GLU A 7 6.78 7.55 -8.78
C GLU A 7 6.02 6.72 -9.82
N GLU A 8 6.73 6.22 -10.85
CA GLU A 8 6.16 5.37 -11.90
C GLU A 8 5.49 4.10 -11.33
N PHE A 9 6.12 3.48 -10.33
CA PHE A 9 5.54 2.31 -9.66
C PHE A 9 4.24 2.64 -8.93
N ARG A 10 4.16 3.82 -8.31
CA ARG A 10 2.93 4.28 -7.64
C ARG A 10 1.84 4.63 -8.64
N ASP A 11 2.20 5.24 -9.76
CA ASP A 11 1.26 5.57 -10.84
C ASP A 11 0.68 4.32 -11.48
N SER A 12 1.50 3.29 -11.72
CA SER A 12 1.02 2.02 -12.24
C SER A 12 0.06 1.31 -11.28
N LEU A 13 0.36 1.27 -9.98
CA LEU A 13 -0.56 0.71 -8.98
C LEU A 13 -1.89 1.47 -8.90
N ALA A 14 -1.86 2.80 -8.97
CA ALA A 14 -3.08 3.61 -8.97
C ALA A 14 -3.94 3.35 -10.23
N ALA A 15 -3.30 3.22 -11.40
CA ALA A 15 -3.99 2.90 -12.64
C ALA A 15 -4.60 1.49 -12.62
N GLU A 16 -3.88 0.51 -12.10
CA GLU A 16 -4.30 -0.90 -12.00
C GLU A 16 -5.47 -1.10 -11.04
N THR A 17 -5.38 -0.49 -9.84
CA THR A 17 -6.36 -0.69 -8.77
C THR A 17 -7.56 0.25 -8.86
N GLY A 18 -7.43 1.34 -9.61
CA GLY A 18 -8.41 2.44 -9.65
C GLY A 18 -8.46 3.26 -8.36
N VAL A 19 -7.54 3.03 -7.41
CA VAL A 19 -7.42 3.79 -6.17
C VAL A 19 -6.57 5.02 -6.44
N ALA A 20 -7.13 6.21 -6.24
CA ALA A 20 -6.40 7.45 -6.48
C ALA A 20 -5.17 7.55 -5.56
N ARG A 21 -4.06 8.08 -6.07
CA ARG A 21 -2.84 8.32 -5.26
C ARG A 21 -3.14 9.08 -3.98
N THR A 22 -4.04 10.07 -4.06
CA THR A 22 -4.56 10.90 -2.95
C THR A 22 -5.30 10.13 -1.86
N ASP A 23 -5.89 8.99 -2.22
CA ASP A 23 -6.61 8.07 -1.33
C ASP A 23 -5.73 6.92 -0.83
N ASP A 24 -4.60 6.67 -1.49
CA ASP A 24 -3.53 5.76 -1.05
C ASP A 24 -2.54 6.42 -0.05
N HIS A 25 -2.69 7.73 0.24
CA HIS A 25 -1.82 8.45 1.21
C HIS A 25 -1.83 7.86 2.62
N HIS A 26 -2.78 6.99 2.92
CA HIS A 26 -2.83 6.26 4.16
C HIS A 26 -3.06 4.78 3.90
N ALA A 27 -2.24 4.21 3.01
CA ALA A 27 -1.55 2.96 3.27
C ALA A 27 -2.41 1.71 3.48
N ALA A 28 -3.74 1.80 3.42
CA ALA A 28 -4.63 0.71 3.76
C ALA A 28 -4.53 -0.38 2.71
N MET A 29 -4.46 -0.02 1.42
CA MET A 29 -4.29 -1.00 0.35
C MET A 29 -2.88 -1.58 0.35
N VAL A 30 -1.84 -0.73 0.34
CA VAL A 30 -0.45 -1.20 0.29
C VAL A 30 0.02 -1.90 1.57
N GLU A 31 -0.29 -1.39 2.75
CA GLU A 31 0.04 -2.06 4.02
C GLU A 31 -0.76 -3.35 4.18
N SER A 32 -2.05 -3.37 3.85
CA SER A 32 -2.81 -4.63 3.89
C SER A 32 -2.21 -5.65 2.92
N SER A 33 -1.86 -5.23 1.71
CA SER A 33 -1.20 -6.10 0.71
C SER A 33 0.14 -6.63 1.23
N LEU A 34 0.96 -5.77 1.85
CA LEU A 34 2.23 -6.17 2.46
C LEU A 34 2.04 -7.16 3.60
N VAL A 35 1.05 -6.94 4.48
CA VAL A 35 0.76 -7.87 5.59
C VAL A 35 0.22 -9.19 5.04
N MET A 36 -0.62 -9.17 4.00
CA MET A 36 -1.08 -10.39 3.30
C MET A 36 0.10 -11.20 2.74
N HIS A 37 1.13 -10.52 2.23
CA HIS A 37 2.33 -11.18 1.72
C HIS A 37 3.27 -11.69 2.83
N VAL A 38 3.57 -10.87 3.83
CA VAL A 38 4.61 -11.17 4.84
C VAL A 38 4.08 -12.01 6.00
N ALA A 39 2.80 -11.82 6.37
CA ALA A 39 2.16 -12.46 7.50
C ALA A 39 0.70 -12.83 7.18
N PRO A 40 0.48 -13.74 6.22
CA PRO A 40 -0.87 -14.08 5.75
C PRO A 40 -1.82 -14.53 6.88
N ASP A 41 -1.30 -15.23 7.88
CA ASP A 41 -2.08 -15.72 9.03
C ASP A 41 -2.55 -14.60 9.98
N ALA A 42 -1.97 -13.39 9.86
CA ALA A 42 -2.38 -12.22 10.63
C ALA A 42 -3.52 -11.45 9.96
N VAL A 43 -3.90 -11.80 8.73
CA VAL A 43 -4.96 -11.11 7.97
C VAL A 43 -6.24 -11.93 7.98
N ARG A 44 -7.37 -11.22 8.00
CA ARG A 44 -8.71 -11.77 7.81
C ARG A 44 -9.41 -11.05 6.64
N PRO A 45 -9.10 -11.42 5.38
CA PRO A 45 -9.56 -10.71 4.18
C PRO A 45 -11.09 -10.59 4.09
N GLU A 46 -11.80 -11.55 4.65
CA GLU A 46 -13.26 -11.58 4.75
C GLU A 46 -13.83 -10.42 5.59
N LEU A 47 -13.03 -9.85 6.50
CA LEU A 47 -13.44 -8.70 7.32
C LEU A 47 -13.13 -7.36 6.64
N ALA A 48 -12.21 -7.32 5.66
CA ALA A 48 -11.85 -6.08 4.96
C ALA A 48 -13.02 -5.48 4.16
N HIS A 49 -13.88 -6.34 3.60
CA HIS A 49 -15.09 -5.95 2.86
C HIS A 49 -16.15 -5.31 3.76
N SER A 50 -16.19 -5.67 5.04
CA SER A 50 -17.16 -5.13 5.99
C SER A 50 -16.87 -3.68 6.42
N GLY A 51 -15.65 -3.18 6.19
CA GLY A 51 -15.27 -1.81 6.50
C GLY A 51 -15.54 -0.80 5.39
N GLY A 52 -15.75 -1.26 4.15
CA GLY A 52 -15.96 -0.41 2.96
C GLY A 52 -17.42 -0.14 2.62
N GLU A 53 -18.35 -1.03 3.00
CA GLU A 53 -19.79 -0.85 2.78
C GLU A 53 -20.44 0.15 3.76
N ASP A 54 -19.75 0.50 4.85
CA ASP A 54 -20.20 1.52 5.80
C ASP A 54 -20.03 2.96 5.25
N LEU A 55 -19.39 3.14 4.10
CA LEU A 55 -19.43 4.39 3.34
C LEU A 55 -20.50 4.24 2.26
N GLN A 56 -21.76 4.53 2.60
CA GLN A 56 -22.81 4.66 1.59
C GLN A 56 -22.37 5.68 0.53
N ALA A 57 -22.81 5.50 -0.71
CA ALA A 57 -22.64 6.50 -1.76
C ALA A 57 -23.28 7.83 -1.32
N GLY A 58 -22.47 8.72 -0.74
CA GLY A 58 -22.91 9.96 -0.10
C GLY A 58 -22.21 10.29 1.24
N ASP A 59 -21.66 9.29 1.94
CA ASP A 59 -20.85 9.51 3.14
C ASP A 59 -19.41 9.86 2.77
N THR A 60 -19.21 11.11 2.36
CA THR A 60 -17.87 11.66 2.26
C THR A 60 -17.33 11.84 3.68
N VAL A 61 -16.41 10.97 4.11
CA VAL A 61 -15.58 11.22 5.29
C VAL A 61 -15.04 12.64 5.14
N ARG A 62 -15.41 13.52 6.07
CA ARG A 62 -15.04 14.94 5.97
C ARG A 62 -13.54 15.05 6.17
N ARG A 63 -12.81 15.09 5.06
CA ARG A 63 -11.37 15.35 5.07
C ARG A 63 -11.14 16.75 5.59
N THR A 64 -10.58 16.83 6.79
CA THR A 64 -10.22 18.10 7.40
C THR A 64 -8.78 18.41 6.99
N SER A 65 -8.53 19.62 6.49
CA SER A 65 -7.20 20.06 6.05
C SER A 65 -6.28 20.51 7.20
N TYR A 66 -6.73 20.35 8.44
CA TYR A 66 -6.02 20.73 9.66
C TYR A 66 -6.16 19.63 10.71
N HIS A 67 -5.17 19.50 11.58
CA HIS A 67 -5.18 18.53 12.67
C HIS A 67 -6.15 18.97 13.78
N MET A 68 -7.02 18.06 14.21
CA MET A 68 -7.93 18.25 15.35
C MET A 68 -7.59 17.24 16.45
N PHE A 69 -7.51 17.71 17.70
CA PHE A 69 -7.26 16.86 18.86
C PHE A 69 -8.27 17.17 19.98
N PRO A 70 -9.04 16.17 20.48
CA PRO A 70 -9.12 14.79 19.97
C PRO A 70 -9.78 14.70 18.59
N LEU A 71 -9.64 13.56 17.90
CA LEU A 71 -10.32 13.32 16.62
C LEU A 71 -11.84 13.36 16.87
N PRO A 72 -12.59 14.25 16.19
CA PRO A 72 -14.04 14.29 16.34
C PRO A 72 -14.68 12.98 15.91
N ALA A 73 -15.74 12.54 16.61
CA ALA A 73 -16.38 11.26 16.36
C ALA A 73 -16.95 11.15 14.94
N GLU A 74 -17.39 12.27 14.36
CA GLU A 74 -17.87 12.41 13.00
C GLU A 74 -16.77 12.31 11.92
N SER A 75 -15.50 12.40 12.32
CA SER A 75 -14.34 12.22 11.45
C SER A 75 -13.72 10.82 11.57
N ALA A 76 -14.15 10.03 12.55
CA ALA A 76 -13.74 8.65 12.73
C ALA A 76 -14.64 7.72 11.90
N THR A 77 -14.03 6.80 11.14
CA THR A 77 -14.81 5.74 10.51
C THR A 77 -15.17 4.68 11.55
N ARG A 78 -16.33 4.02 11.39
CA ARG A 78 -16.82 3.01 12.35
C ARG A 78 -15.86 1.82 12.50
N SER A 79 -15.14 1.50 11.44
CA SER A 79 -14.11 0.45 11.39
C SER A 79 -12.73 0.93 11.84
N GLY A 80 -12.52 2.24 12.04
CA GLY A 80 -11.19 2.85 12.19
C GLY A 80 -10.36 2.87 10.89
N ILE A 81 -10.87 2.25 9.82
CA ILE A 81 -10.25 2.21 8.49
C ILE A 81 -10.76 3.44 7.74
N VAL A 82 -9.88 4.41 7.51
CA VAL A 82 -10.24 5.68 6.85
C VAL A 82 -10.21 5.54 5.31
N TYR A 83 -9.61 4.46 4.79
CA TYR A 83 -9.29 4.28 3.37
C TYR A 83 -9.61 2.87 2.88
N ARG A 84 -9.94 2.76 1.59
CA ARG A 84 -10.34 1.51 0.95
C ARG A 84 -9.18 0.50 0.89
N ALA A 85 -9.37 -0.67 1.52
CA ALA A 85 -8.46 -1.82 1.45
C ALA A 85 -9.03 -2.98 0.62
N ASP A 86 -10.20 -2.80 0.00
CA ASP A 86 -10.92 -3.84 -0.77
C ASP A 86 -10.20 -4.28 -2.06
N ARG A 87 -9.16 -3.54 -2.46
CA ARG A 87 -8.29 -3.86 -3.59
C ARG A 87 -6.91 -4.36 -3.17
N ALA A 88 -6.69 -4.62 -1.88
CA ALA A 88 -5.45 -5.21 -1.41
C ALA A 88 -5.32 -6.66 -1.86
N SER A 89 -4.11 -7.08 -2.22
CA SER A 89 -3.83 -8.46 -2.62
C SER A 89 -2.42 -8.87 -2.24
N THR A 90 -2.19 -10.18 -2.12
CA THR A 90 -0.87 -10.74 -1.84
C THR A 90 0.14 -10.39 -2.94
N GLU A 91 -0.29 -10.38 -4.20
CA GLU A 91 0.53 -10.09 -5.37
C GLU A 91 1.02 -8.63 -5.39
N ILE A 92 0.14 -7.69 -5.00
CA ILE A 92 0.53 -6.29 -4.81
C ILE A 92 1.57 -6.22 -3.67
N GLY A 93 1.35 -6.95 -2.59
CA GLY A 93 2.26 -7.00 -1.45
C GLY A 93 3.67 -7.47 -1.82
N GLU A 94 3.75 -8.54 -2.60
CA GLU A 94 5.01 -9.08 -3.11
C GLU A 94 5.74 -8.06 -3.99
N ARG A 95 5.05 -7.46 -4.97
CA ARG A 95 5.63 -6.44 -5.86
C ARG A 95 6.18 -5.26 -5.08
N VAL A 96 5.44 -4.78 -4.07
CA VAL A 96 5.88 -3.69 -3.20
C VAL A 96 7.11 -4.13 -2.38
N ALA A 97 7.09 -5.32 -1.78
CA ALA A 97 8.19 -5.83 -0.97
C ALA A 97 9.50 -5.96 -1.77
N ILE A 98 9.43 -6.47 -3.01
CA ILE A 98 10.57 -6.55 -3.93
C ILE A 98 11.12 -5.16 -4.23
N GLN A 99 10.25 -4.22 -4.60
CA GLN A 99 10.66 -2.87 -4.98
C GLN A 99 11.31 -2.12 -3.80
N VAL A 100 10.72 -2.23 -2.61
CA VAL A 100 11.27 -1.63 -1.38
C VAL A 100 12.62 -2.24 -1.04
N THR A 101 12.73 -3.57 -1.01
CA THR A 101 13.98 -4.26 -0.67
C THR A 101 15.10 -3.91 -1.64
N ARG A 102 14.80 -3.88 -2.94
CA ARG A 102 15.74 -3.48 -3.99
C ARG A 102 16.25 -2.05 -3.77
N ASN A 103 15.34 -1.10 -3.58
CA ASN A 103 15.70 0.31 -3.47
C ASN A 103 16.42 0.61 -2.14
N MET A 104 16.03 -0.01 -1.04
CA MET A 104 16.77 0.09 0.23
C MET A 104 18.17 -0.49 0.11
N THR A 105 18.31 -1.67 -0.52
CA THR A 105 19.61 -2.30 -0.74
C THR A 105 20.53 -1.41 -1.57
N GLN A 106 20.00 -0.80 -2.63
CA GLN A 106 20.75 0.16 -3.45
C GLN A 106 21.17 1.40 -2.66
N ALA A 107 20.26 1.99 -1.88
CA ALA A 107 20.55 3.15 -1.05
C ALA A 107 21.62 2.87 0.01
N ILE A 108 21.53 1.73 0.69
CA ILE A 108 22.53 1.26 1.66
C ILE A 108 23.89 1.09 0.98
N ARG A 109 23.94 0.44 -0.19
CA ARG A 109 25.22 0.25 -0.91
C ARG A 109 25.85 1.57 -1.31
N LEU A 110 25.05 2.52 -1.78
CA LEU A 110 25.52 3.87 -2.13
C LEU A 110 26.12 4.57 -0.90
N GLU A 111 25.41 4.53 0.23
CA GLU A 111 25.85 5.16 1.48
C GLU A 111 27.15 4.56 2.01
N PHE A 112 27.32 3.24 1.91
CA PHE A 112 28.49 2.52 2.43
C PHE A 112 29.59 2.26 1.39
N GLY A 113 29.48 2.79 0.16
CA GLY A 113 30.47 2.58 -0.90
C GLY A 113 30.64 1.11 -1.31
N LEU A 114 29.61 0.29 -1.15
CA LEU A 114 29.64 -1.12 -1.50
C LEU A 114 29.46 -1.31 -3.01
N PRO A 115 30.11 -2.32 -3.62
CA PRO A 115 29.96 -2.60 -5.04
C PRO A 115 28.49 -2.89 -5.39
N ALA A 116 28.08 -2.57 -6.61
CA ALA A 116 26.80 -3.01 -7.15
C ALA A 116 26.71 -4.55 -7.11
N PRO A 117 25.52 -5.13 -6.92
CA PRO A 117 25.38 -6.58 -7.04
C PRO A 117 25.87 -7.02 -8.43
N ALA A 118 26.57 -8.15 -8.51
CA ALA A 118 26.74 -8.83 -9.78
C ALA A 118 25.35 -9.06 -10.35
N ASP A 119 25.17 -8.83 -11.65
CA ASP A 119 23.89 -8.86 -12.36
C ASP A 119 23.04 -10.10 -11.99
N GLU A 120 22.24 -9.98 -10.93
CA GLU A 120 21.20 -10.93 -10.56
C GLU A 120 20.01 -10.61 -11.48
N SER A 121 20.19 -11.02 -12.73
CA SER A 121 19.09 -11.24 -13.67
C SER A 121 18.20 -12.32 -13.09
N HIS A 122 17.33 -11.93 -12.15
CA HIS A 122 16.15 -12.71 -11.85
C HIS A 122 15.33 -12.82 -13.14
N PRO A 123 14.85 -14.02 -13.50
CA PRO A 123 14.01 -14.19 -14.68
C PRO A 123 12.80 -13.24 -14.57
N PRO A 124 12.31 -12.68 -15.69
CA PRO A 124 11.09 -11.90 -15.68
C PRO A 124 9.99 -12.74 -15.02
N LEU A 125 9.21 -12.11 -14.14
CA LEU A 125 7.99 -12.70 -13.59
C LEU A 125 7.19 -13.22 -14.79
N GLN A 126 7.02 -14.54 -14.86
CA GLN A 126 6.25 -15.17 -15.92
C GLN A 126 4.81 -14.71 -15.75
N GLU A 127 4.31 -13.92 -16.71
CA GLU A 127 2.87 -13.72 -16.88
C GLU A 127 2.29 -15.08 -17.29
N GLU A 128 1.71 -15.82 -16.34
CA GLU A 128 0.91 -17.00 -16.67
C GLU A 128 -0.42 -16.55 -17.29
N GLY A 129 -0.75 -17.14 -18.43
CA GLY A 129 -1.84 -16.73 -19.34
C GLY A 129 -3.18 -17.41 -19.15
#